data_AF-A0A2D7C849-F1
#
_entry.id   AF-A0A2D7C849-F1
#
_cell.length_a   1.000
_cell.length_b   1.000
_cell.length_c   1.000
_cell.angle_alpha   90.00
_cell.angle_beta   90.00
_cell.angle_gamma   90.00
#
_symmetry.space_group_name_H-M   'P 1'
#
loop_
_entity.id
_entity.type
_entity.pdbx_description
1 polymer ?
#
loop_
_entity_poly.entity_id
_entity_poly.type
_entity_poly.pdbx_seq_one_letter_code
_entity_poly.pdbx_strand_id
1 'polypeptide(L)'
;MKTPRKVKFKQSWGHYPHKNVALAKELSNLCGLFDLPETKTEHRVLQNLMYARNNYLNSKKRAPKLTSRYKNSLKRAIDKAYKLIKDMQTAPCAIVFGIHITIENYIEQECKSVLTP
;
A
#
# COMPACT_ATOMS: atom_id res chain seq x y z
N MET A 1 24.27 23.21 -6.38
CA MET A 1 23.20 22.19 -6.53
C MET A 1 23.02 21.45 -5.21
N LYS A 2 21.83 21.47 -4.59
CA LYS A 2 21.58 20.69 -3.35
C LYS A 2 21.32 19.23 -3.74
N THR A 3 22.19 18.32 -3.31
CA THR A 3 22.01 16.87 -3.45
C THR A 3 20.67 16.45 -2.83
N PRO A 4 19.85 15.64 -3.53
CA PRO A 4 18.61 15.13 -2.95
C PRO A 4 18.95 14.30 -1.71
N ARG A 5 18.39 14.67 -0.55
CA ARG A 5 18.53 13.88 0.68
C ARG A 5 18.10 12.45 0.39
N LYS A 6 19.01 11.48 0.55
CA LYS A 6 18.65 10.07 0.65
C LYS A 6 17.73 9.93 1.86
N VAL A 7 16.42 9.91 1.63
CA VAL A 7 15.45 9.49 2.63
C VAL A 7 15.74 8.02 2.87
N LYS A 8 16.51 7.72 3.92
CA LYS A 8 16.59 6.34 4.44
C LYS A 8 15.21 6.02 4.97
N PHE A 9 14.42 5.28 4.18
CA PHE A 9 13.20 4.65 4.66
C PHE A 9 13.65 3.60 5.69
N LYS A 10 13.66 3.95 6.97
CA LYS A 10 13.61 2.93 8.02
C LYS A 10 12.32 2.17 7.76
N GLN A 11 12.43 0.92 7.30
CA GLN A 11 11.35 -0.07 7.24
C GLN A 11 10.89 -0.42 8.67
N SER A 12 10.57 0.55 9.50
CA SER A 12 9.72 0.31 10.65
C SER A 12 8.30 0.53 10.14
N TRP A 13 7.73 -0.52 9.56
CA TRP A 13 6.29 -0.66 9.45
C TRP A 13 5.76 -0.37 10.85
N GLY A 14 5.18 0.82 11.05
CA GLY A 14 4.65 1.20 12.36
C GLY A 14 3.76 0.05 12.81
N HIS A 15 4.09 -0.52 13.98
CA HIS A 15 3.54 -1.76 14.50
C HIS A 15 2.02 -1.62 14.67
N TYR A 16 1.27 -1.88 13.60
CA TYR A 16 -0.19 -1.89 13.58
C TYR A 16 -0.63 -3.28 13.19
N PRO A 17 -1.39 -3.96 14.05
CA PRO A 17 -1.88 -5.29 13.73
C PRO A 17 -2.71 -5.21 12.45
N HIS A 18 -2.34 -6.04 11.49
CA HIS A 18 -3.18 -6.37 10.35
C HIS A 18 -4.21 -7.40 10.82
N LYS A 19 -5.46 -7.29 10.36
CA LYS A 19 -6.45 -8.34 10.63
C LYS A 19 -6.03 -9.64 9.93
N ASN A 20 -5.42 -9.52 8.75
CA ASN A 20 -4.84 -10.63 8.00
C ASN A 20 -3.32 -10.47 7.87
N VAL A 21 -2.59 -11.03 8.85
CA VAL A 21 -1.12 -10.95 8.92
C VAL A 21 -0.45 -11.66 7.74
N ALA A 22 -1.01 -12.78 7.28
CA ALA A 22 -0.48 -13.52 6.13
C ALA A 22 -0.56 -12.69 4.84
N LEU A 23 -1.72 -12.08 4.58
CA LEU A 23 -1.95 -11.22 3.41
C LEU A 23 -1.03 -9.98 3.41
N ALA A 24 -0.83 -9.35 4.57
CA ALA A 24 0.09 -8.24 4.70
C ALA A 24 1.56 -8.64 4.44
N LYS A 25 1.94 -9.85 4.88
CA LYS A 25 3.27 -10.42 4.62
C LYS A 25 3.47 -10.74 3.14
N GLU A 26 2.47 -11.32 2.48
CA GLU A 26 2.49 -11.57 1.04
C GLU A 26 2.63 -10.27 0.25
N LEU A 27 1.85 -9.23 0.58
CA LEU A 27 1.96 -7.92 -0.07
C LEU A 27 3.33 -7.26 0.14
N SER A 28 3.92 -7.43 1.34
CA SER A 28 5.27 -6.95 1.64
C SER A 28 6.33 -7.74 0.85
N ASN A 29 6.16 -9.05 0.68
CA ASN A 29 7.05 -9.87 -0.14
C ASN A 29 6.96 -9.47 -1.61
N LEU A 30 5.75 -9.22 -2.12
CA LEU A 30 5.54 -8.68 -3.47
C LEU A 30 6.26 -7.33 -3.64
N CYS A 31 6.18 -6.43 -2.65
CA CYS A 31 6.98 -5.20 -2.67
C CYS A 31 8.49 -5.50 -2.78
N GLY A 32 9.00 -6.50 -2.07
CA GLY A 32 10.41 -6.91 -2.16
C GLY A 32 10.81 -7.51 -3.50
N LEU A 33 9.88 -8.14 -4.22
CA LEU A 33 10.10 -8.66 -5.58
C LEU A 33 10.11 -7.55 -6.64
N PHE A 34 9.46 -6.43 -6.38
CA PHE A 34 9.38 -5.27 -7.29
C PHE A 34 10.56 -4.28 -7.17
N ASP A 35 11.68 -4.66 -6.54
CA ASP A 35 12.87 -3.80 -6.40
C ASP A 35 13.70 -3.70 -7.71
N LEU A 36 13.21 -4.31 -8.80
CA LEU A 36 13.77 -4.16 -10.14
C LEU A 36 13.45 -2.77 -10.73
N PRO A 37 14.35 -2.17 -11.55
CA PRO A 37 14.14 -0.86 -12.15
C PRO A 37 12.84 -0.75 -12.94
N GLU A 38 12.43 -1.82 -13.62
CA GLU A 38 11.22 -1.88 -14.46
C GLU A 38 9.93 -1.84 -13.66
N THR A 39 9.96 -2.25 -12.38
CA THR A 39 8.76 -2.39 -11.52
C THR A 39 8.66 -1.34 -10.41
N LYS A 40 9.48 -0.29 -10.52
CA LYS A 40 9.62 0.75 -9.50
C LYS A 40 8.33 1.55 -9.27
N THR A 41 7.47 1.66 -10.30
CA THR A 41 6.21 2.40 -10.20
C THR A 41 5.19 1.61 -9.38
N GLU A 42 5.09 0.31 -9.65
CA GLU A 42 4.23 -0.68 -9.00
C GLU A 42 4.60 -0.80 -7.53
N HIS A 43 5.89 -0.98 -7.25
CA HIS A 43 6.44 -0.96 -5.91
C HIS A 43 6.00 0.28 -5.12
N ARG A 44 6.10 1.46 -5.75
CA ARG A 44 5.74 2.73 -5.11
C ARG A 44 4.24 2.86 -4.84
N VAL A 45 3.40 2.33 -5.71
CA VAL A 45 1.94 2.30 -5.51
C VAL A 45 1.60 1.43 -4.31
N LEU A 46 2.17 0.22 -4.21
CA LEU A 46 1.92 -0.71 -3.10
C LEU A 46 2.44 -0.18 -1.76
N GLN A 47 3.66 0.37 -1.74
CA GLN A 47 4.19 1.03 -0.54
C GLN A 47 3.30 2.19 -0.08
N ASN A 48 2.87 3.03 -1.01
CA ASN A 48 1.98 4.16 -0.68
C ASN A 48 0.64 3.69 -0.11
N LEU A 49 0.08 2.59 -0.63
CA LEU A 49 -1.15 1.98 -0.10
C LEU A 49 -0.97 1.57 1.36
N MET A 50 0.07 0.80 1.65
CA MET A 50 0.37 0.35 3.02
C MET A 50 0.65 1.52 3.97
N TYR A 51 1.41 2.53 3.51
CA TYR A 51 1.69 3.74 4.31
C TYR A 51 0.43 4.55 4.60
N ALA A 52 -0.44 4.75 3.60
CA ALA A 52 -1.65 5.52 3.78
C ALA A 52 -2.60 4.85 4.78
N ARG A 53 -2.70 3.51 4.74
CA ARG A 53 -3.49 2.72 5.69
C ARG A 53 -2.98 2.90 7.12
N ASN A 54 -1.67 2.75 7.31
CA ASN A 54 -1.05 2.89 8.63
C ASN A 54 -1.11 4.34 9.15
N ASN A 55 -0.95 5.35 8.30
CA ASN A 55 -1.07 6.75 8.70
C ASN A 55 -2.50 7.10 9.15
N TYR A 56 -3.52 6.59 8.46
CA TYR A 56 -4.91 6.80 8.84
C TYR A 56 -5.27 6.13 10.17
N LEU A 57 -4.78 4.90 10.41
CA LEU A 57 -4.96 4.24 11.70
C LEU A 57 -4.21 4.96 12.83
N ASN A 58 -3.00 5.44 12.56
CA ASN A 58 -2.23 6.27 13.50
C ASN A 58 -2.96 7.55 13.86
N SER A 59 -3.52 8.25 12.86
CA SER A 59 -4.20 9.52 13.12
C SER A 59 -5.46 9.34 13.95
N LYS A 60 -6.21 8.24 13.74
CA LYS A 60 -7.37 7.89 14.58
C LYS A 60 -7.02 7.86 16.08
N LYS A 61 -5.82 7.40 16.44
CA LYS A 61 -5.37 7.29 17.84
C LYS A 61 -4.64 8.53 18.36
N ARG A 62 -3.72 9.09 17.56
CA ARG A 62 -2.71 10.06 18.04
C ARG A 62 -2.89 11.47 17.52
N ALA A 63 -3.61 11.65 16.41
CA ALA A 63 -3.79 12.95 15.78
C ALA A 63 -5.18 13.08 15.12
N PRO A 64 -6.28 13.09 15.90
CA PRO A 64 -7.64 13.03 15.36
C PRO A 64 -7.97 14.16 14.37
N LYS A 65 -7.39 15.35 14.59
CA LYS A 65 -7.52 16.52 13.71
C LYS A 65 -7.00 16.27 12.28
N LEU A 66 -6.09 15.33 12.10
CA LEU A 66 -5.52 14.98 10.79
C LEU A 66 -6.22 13.77 10.14
N THR A 67 -7.15 13.12 10.84
CA THR A 67 -7.78 11.87 10.37
C THR A 67 -8.50 12.04 9.05
N SER A 68 -9.20 13.16 8.84
CA SER A 68 -9.87 13.44 7.55
C SER A 68 -8.86 13.51 6.38
N ARG A 69 -7.72 14.18 6.58
CA ARG A 69 -6.66 14.27 5.58
C ARG A 69 -6.07 12.90 5.25
N TYR A 70 -5.77 12.09 6.26
CA TYR A 70 -5.25 10.74 6.05
C TYR A 70 -6.29 9.77 5.47
N LYS A 71 -7.59 9.97 5.76
CA LYS A 71 -8.69 9.26 5.12
C LYS A 71 -8.70 9.50 3.62
N ASN A 72 -8.59 10.76 3.20
CA ASN A 72 -8.54 11.14 1.78
C ASN A 72 -7.26 10.63 1.11
N SER A 73 -6.13 10.64 1.81
CA SER A 73 -4.88 10.06 1.32
C SER A 73 -5.01 8.55 1.09
N LEU A 74 -5.68 7.82 1.99
CA LEU A 74 -5.94 6.39 1.85
C LEU A 74 -6.86 6.10 0.65
N LYS A 75 -7.94 6.86 0.47
CA LYS A 75 -8.81 6.73 -0.72
C LYS A 75 -8.02 6.87 -2.03
N ARG A 76 -7.21 7.92 -2.15
CA ARG A 76 -6.36 8.13 -3.34
C ARG A 76 -5.34 7.01 -3.57
N ALA A 77 -4.82 6.42 -2.49
CA ALA A 77 -3.89 5.30 -2.61
C ALA A 77 -4.61 4.03 -3.09
N ILE A 78 -5.83 3.78 -2.61
CA ILE A 78 -6.71 2.70 -3.08
C ILE A 78 -7.01 2.87 -4.58
N ASP A 79 -7.43 4.07 -5.01
CA ASP A 79 -7.75 4.32 -6.43
C ASP A 79 -6.55 4.05 -7.35
N LYS A 80 -5.35 4.44 -6.93
CA LYS A 80 -4.11 4.13 -7.66
C LYS A 80 -3.78 2.65 -7.69
N ALA A 81 -4.05 1.92 -6.60
CA ALA A 81 -3.84 0.48 -6.54
C ALA A 81 -4.83 -0.27 -7.45
N TYR A 82 -6.09 0.18 -7.55
CA TYR A 82 -7.03 -0.37 -8.53
C TYR A 82 -6.64 -0.09 -9.98
N LYS A 83 -6.10 1.10 -10.26
CA LYS A 83 -5.53 1.38 -11.58
C LYS A 83 -4.39 0.39 -11.89
N LEU A 84 -3.50 0.16 -10.93
CA LEU A 84 -2.42 -0.81 -11.08
C LEU A 84 -2.93 -2.23 -11.32
N ILE A 85 -3.94 -2.68 -10.56
CA ILE A 85 -4.60 -3.98 -10.77
C ILE A 85 -5.09 -4.10 -12.21
N LYS A 86 -5.77 -3.08 -12.73
CA LYS A 86 -6.27 -3.07 -14.11
C LYS A 86 -5.13 -3.17 -15.13
N ASP A 87 -4.05 -2.43 -14.92
CA ASP A 87 -2.88 -2.48 -15.80
C ASP A 87 -2.22 -3.88 -15.74
N MET A 88 -2.12 -4.49 -14.56
CA MET A 88 -1.60 -5.85 -14.36
C MET A 88 -2.49 -6.93 -14.99
N GLN A 89 -3.82 -6.79 -14.98
CA GLN A 89 -4.73 -7.74 -15.63
C GLN A 89 -4.54 -7.80 -17.16
N THR A 90 -3.94 -6.77 -17.76
CA THR A 90 -3.59 -6.79 -19.18
C THR A 90 -2.22 -7.42 -19.46
N ALA A 91 -1.42 -7.70 -18.41
CA ALA A 91 -0.11 -8.32 -18.50
C ALA A 91 -0.19 -9.84 -18.28
N PRO A 92 0.21 -10.69 -19.25
CA PRO A 92 0.10 -12.15 -19.15
C PRO A 92 0.77 -12.74 -17.90
N CYS A 93 1.92 -12.19 -17.50
CA CYS A 93 2.66 -12.67 -16.34
C CYS A 93 1.93 -12.40 -15.01
N ALA A 94 1.31 -11.23 -14.85
CA ALA A 94 0.65 -10.87 -13.59
C ALA A 94 -0.68 -11.60 -13.37
N ILE A 95 -1.27 -12.15 -14.45
CA ILE A 95 -2.41 -13.07 -14.40
C ILE A 95 -1.96 -14.43 -13.88
N VAL A 96 -0.85 -14.97 -14.41
CA VAL A 96 -0.30 -16.29 -14.04
C VAL A 96 0.14 -16.32 -12.57
N PHE A 97 0.74 -15.24 -12.07
CA PHE A 97 1.22 -15.17 -10.69
C PHE A 97 0.19 -14.65 -9.68
N GLY A 98 -1.04 -14.33 -10.10
CA GLY A 98 -2.14 -13.94 -9.21
C GLY A 98 -1.89 -12.66 -8.38
N ILE A 99 -0.89 -11.85 -8.73
CA ILE A 99 -0.42 -10.71 -7.92
C ILE A 99 -1.55 -9.70 -7.69
N HIS A 100 -2.37 -9.46 -8.72
CA HIS A 100 -3.50 -8.56 -8.66
C HIS A 100 -4.53 -8.97 -7.60
N ILE A 101 -4.75 -10.28 -7.40
CA ILE A 101 -5.68 -10.84 -6.40
C ILE A 101 -5.18 -10.52 -4.99
N THR A 102 -3.89 -10.67 -4.71
CA THR A 102 -3.30 -10.32 -3.41
C THR A 102 -3.49 -8.83 -3.09
N ILE A 103 -3.30 -7.96 -4.08
CA ILE A 103 -3.49 -6.51 -3.92
C ILE A 103 -4.96 -6.18 -3.65
N GLU A 104 -5.87 -6.77 -4.42
CA GLU A 104 -7.32 -6.56 -4.27
C GLU A 104 -7.83 -7.02 -2.91
N ASN A 105 -7.43 -8.23 -2.49
CA ASN A 105 -7.76 -8.75 -1.17
C ASN A 105 -7.25 -7.83 -0.05
N TYR A 106 -6.05 -7.27 -0.19
CA TYR A 106 -5.52 -6.34 0.79
C TYR A 106 -6.34 -5.04 0.85
N ILE A 107 -6.78 -4.52 -0.29
CA ILE A 107 -7.64 -3.32 -0.32
C ILE A 107 -8.96 -3.60 0.42
N GLU A 108 -9.65 -4.70 0.09
CA GLU A 108 -10.94 -5.03 0.70
C GLU A 108 -10.81 -5.30 2.21
N GLN A 109 -9.88 -6.16 2.60
CA GLN A 109 -9.77 -6.64 3.98
C GLN A 109 -9.06 -5.65 4.91
N GLU A 110 -8.08 -4.88 4.43
CA GLU A 110 -7.23 -4.04 5.29
C GLU A 110 -7.41 -2.53 5.10
N CYS A 111 -7.86 -2.09 3.92
CA CYS A 111 -7.98 -0.66 3.61
C CYS A 111 -9.43 -0.16 3.66
N LYS A 112 -10.36 -0.85 3.00
CA LYS A 112 -11.79 -0.49 3.06
C LYS A 112 -12.39 -0.78 4.42
N SER A 113 -12.04 -1.93 5.02
CA SER A 113 -12.55 -2.32 6.35
C SER A 113 -12.26 -1.31 7.47
N VAL A 114 -11.21 -0.49 7.34
CA VAL A 114 -10.87 0.55 8.33
C VAL A 114 -11.52 1.90 8.02
N LEU A 115 -11.97 2.10 6.78
CA LEU A 115 -12.66 3.30 6.31
C LEU A 115 -14.15 3.30 6.66
N THR A 116 -14.74 2.12 6.85
CA THR A 116 -16.09 1.95 7.40
C THR A 116 -16.13 2.45 8.86
N PRO A 117 -17.19 3.16 9.27
CA PRO A 117 -17.34 3.70 10.63
C PRO A 117 -17.21 2.64 11.72
#